data_AF-A0A7Y0N1T4-F1
#
_entry.id   AF-A0A7Y0N1T4-F1
#
_cell.length_a   1.000
_cell.length_b   1.000
_cell.length_c   1.000
_cell.angle_alpha   90.00
_cell.angle_beta   90.00
_cell.angle_gamma   90.00
#
_symmetry.space_group_name_H-M   'P 1'
#
loop_
_entity.id
_entity.type
_entity.pdbx_description
1 polymer ?
#
loop_
_entity_poly.entity_id
_entity_poly.type
_entity_poly.pdbx_seq_one_letter_code
_entity_poly.pdbx_strand_id
1 'polypeptide(L)'
;LQEWIDHLRWKTGKELFTVGEYWNYDVNQLHNFITKTSGSMSLFDAPLHMNFYNASKSGGNYDMRQIMNGTLMKDNPVKAVTLVENHDTQPLQALESTVDWWFKPLAYAFILLREEGYPSVFYADYYGAQYSDKGYNINMAKVPYIEELVTLRKEYAYGKQNSYLDHWD
;
A
#
# COMPACT_ATOMS: atom_id res chain seq x y z
N LEU A 1 19.42 -5.54 -11.16
CA LEU A 1 18.32 -4.53 -11.11
C LEU A 1 18.86 -3.12 -11.04
N GLN A 2 19.70 -2.77 -10.05
CA GLN A 2 20.31 -1.43 -9.93
C GLN A 2 20.98 -0.96 -11.23
N GLU A 3 21.94 -1.74 -11.78
CA GLU A 3 22.66 -1.37 -13.00
C GLU A 3 21.75 -1.10 -14.20
N TRP A 4 20.63 -1.82 -14.30
CA TRP A 4 19.66 -1.65 -15.38
C TRP A 4 18.91 -0.32 -15.26
N ILE A 5 18.47 0.04 -14.05
CA ILE A 5 17.82 1.32 -13.77
C ILE A 5 18.78 2.47 -14.02
N ASP A 6 20.01 2.36 -13.51
CA ASP A 6 21.04 3.39 -13.68
C ASP A 6 21.39 3.59 -15.15
N HIS A 7 21.50 2.50 -15.91
CA HIS A 7 21.72 2.56 -17.36
C HIS A 7 20.58 3.29 -18.09
N LEU A 8 19.32 2.98 -17.78
CA LEU A 8 18.17 3.63 -18.42
C LEU A 8 18.08 5.11 -18.08
N ARG A 9 18.31 5.49 -16.82
CA ARG A 9 18.36 6.89 -16.39
C ARG A 9 19.47 7.64 -17.12
N TRP A 10 20.68 7.07 -17.16
CA TRP A 10 21.80 7.66 -17.89
C TRP A 10 21.52 7.82 -19.39
N LYS A 11 20.97 6.79 -20.04
CA LYS A 11 20.67 6.81 -21.48
C LYS A 11 19.57 7.79 -21.85
N THR A 12 18.55 7.96 -21.00
CA THR A 12 17.38 8.77 -21.32
C THR A 12 17.46 10.19 -20.77
N GLY A 13 18.32 10.44 -19.77
CA GLY A 13 18.35 11.71 -19.03
C GLY A 13 17.09 11.97 -18.20
N LYS A 14 16.23 10.96 -18.00
CA LYS A 14 14.98 11.06 -17.24
C LYS A 14 15.15 10.45 -15.85
N GLU A 15 14.36 10.94 -14.89
CA GLU A 15 14.32 10.38 -13.53
C GLU A 15 13.90 8.91 -13.51
N LEU A 16 12.92 8.52 -14.34
CA LEU A 16 12.36 7.17 -14.40
C LEU A 16 12.06 6.63 -12.98
N PHE A 17 11.07 7.25 -12.32
CA PHE A 17 10.55 6.71 -11.07
C PHE A 17 10.27 5.21 -11.24
N THR A 18 10.77 4.43 -10.29
CA THR A 18 10.72 2.96 -10.33
C THR A 18 10.26 2.47 -8.97
N VAL A 19 9.28 1.57 -8.99
CA VAL A 19 8.84 0.81 -7.82
C VAL A 19 9.07 -0.68 -8.09
N GLY A 20 9.71 -1.35 -7.15
CA GLY A 20 9.91 -2.80 -7.17
C GLY A 20 8.85 -3.51 -6.35
N GLU A 21 8.38 -4.65 -6.85
CA GLU A 21 7.59 -5.60 -6.08
C GLU A 21 8.53 -6.60 -5.40
N TYR A 22 8.89 -6.31 -4.15
CA TYR A 22 9.59 -7.25 -3.28
C TYR A 22 8.61 -7.71 -2.20
N TRP A 23 7.81 -8.73 -2.51
CA TRP A 23 6.70 -9.12 -1.64
C TRP A 23 7.17 -9.91 -0.41
N ASN A 24 7.47 -9.18 0.67
CA ASN A 24 7.88 -9.73 1.95
C ASN A 24 7.29 -8.92 3.10
N TYR A 25 6.75 -9.60 4.11
CA TYR A 25 6.12 -8.95 5.27
C TYR A 25 7.11 -8.58 6.38
N ASP A 26 8.38 -9.01 6.30
CA ASP A 26 9.46 -8.55 7.17
C ASP A 26 10.12 -7.29 6.56
N VAL A 27 9.88 -6.14 7.20
CA VAL A 27 10.44 -4.84 6.79
C VAL A 27 11.97 -4.85 6.71
N ASN A 28 12.65 -5.69 7.49
CA ASN A 28 14.11 -5.81 7.42
C ASN A 28 14.57 -6.36 6.07
N GLN A 29 13.78 -7.23 5.43
CA GLN A 29 14.09 -7.71 4.08
C GLN A 29 13.91 -6.60 3.04
N LEU A 30 12.91 -5.73 3.20
CA LEU A 30 12.73 -4.55 2.36
C LEU A 30 13.91 -3.58 2.51
N HIS A 31 14.33 -3.28 3.74
CA HIS A 31 15.50 -2.43 4.02
C HIS A 31 16.79 -3.01 3.43
N ASN A 32 17.00 -4.33 3.57
CA ASN A 32 18.12 -5.03 2.97
C ASN A 32 18.11 -4.92 1.43
N PHE A 33 16.95 -5.07 0.80
CA PHE A 33 16.80 -4.95 -0.65
C PHE A 33 17.07 -3.51 -1.14
N ILE A 34 16.54 -2.50 -0.44
CA ILE A 34 16.81 -1.09 -0.71
C ILE A 34 18.31 -0.81 -0.60
N THR A 35 18.97 -1.31 0.45
CA THR A 35 20.41 -1.16 0.65
C THR A 35 21.21 -1.80 -0.48
N LYS A 36 20.88 -3.05 -0.84
CA LYS A 36 21.55 -3.79 -1.93
C LYS A 36 21.35 -3.17 -3.32
N THR A 37 20.33 -2.33 -3.48
CA THR A 37 20.04 -1.61 -4.73
C THR A 37 20.41 -0.14 -4.64
N SER A 38 21.15 0.25 -3.60
CA SER A 38 21.58 1.64 -3.34
C SER A 38 20.43 2.65 -3.35
N GLY A 39 19.22 2.22 -2.96
CA GLY A 39 18.00 3.03 -2.99
C GLY A 39 17.57 3.48 -4.38
N SER A 40 17.99 2.79 -5.45
CA SER A 40 17.67 3.15 -6.85
C SER A 40 16.17 3.09 -7.18
N MET A 41 15.36 2.43 -6.36
CA MET A 41 13.91 2.32 -6.51
C MET A 41 13.19 2.42 -5.17
N SER A 42 11.90 2.73 -5.21
CA SER A 42 10.96 2.50 -4.10
C SER A 42 10.49 1.05 -4.10
N LEU A 43 9.82 0.60 -3.04
CA LEU A 43 9.18 -0.72 -2.95
C LEU A 43 7.72 -0.58 -2.53
N PHE A 44 6.89 -1.54 -2.93
CA PHE A 44 5.55 -1.68 -2.36
C PHE A 44 5.65 -2.05 -0.87
N ASP A 45 4.85 -1.38 -0.04
CA ASP A 45 4.80 -1.60 1.41
C ASP A 45 3.87 -2.78 1.74
N ALA A 46 4.32 -3.99 1.37
CA ALA A 46 3.61 -5.24 1.68
C ALA A 46 3.33 -5.44 3.19
N PRO A 47 4.23 -5.06 4.14
CA PRO A 47 3.91 -5.11 5.56
C PRO A 47 2.73 -4.22 5.96
N LEU A 48 2.61 -3.01 5.40
CA LEU A 48 1.44 -2.16 5.67
C LEU A 48 0.14 -2.78 5.15
N HIS A 49 0.17 -3.36 3.94
CA HIS A 49 -0.97 -4.13 3.43
C HIS A 49 -1.36 -5.26 4.40
N MET A 50 -0.38 -6.02 4.92
CA MET A 50 -0.62 -7.09 5.89
C MET A 50 -1.21 -6.55 7.21
N ASN A 51 -0.79 -5.36 7.67
CA ASN A 51 -1.39 -4.71 8.83
C ASN A 51 -2.87 -4.37 8.59
N PHE A 52 -3.23 -3.85 7.40
CA PHE A 52 -4.64 -3.60 7.04
C PHE A 52 -5.46 -4.88 6.97
N TYR A 53 -4.91 -5.94 6.36
CA TYR A 53 -5.55 -7.26 6.32
C TYR A 53 -5.84 -7.76 7.73
N ASN A 54 -4.82 -7.80 8.61
CA ASN A 54 -4.97 -8.26 9.98
C ASN A 54 -5.96 -7.42 10.78
N ALA A 55 -5.92 -6.10 10.65
CA ALA A 55 -6.88 -5.21 11.30
C ALA A 55 -8.32 -5.50 10.86
N SER A 56 -8.54 -5.66 9.55
CA SER A 56 -9.85 -5.95 8.98
C SER A 56 -10.44 -7.30 9.45
N LYS A 57 -9.57 -8.29 9.73
CA LYS A 57 -9.94 -9.65 10.19
C LYS A 57 -10.07 -9.79 11.71
N SER A 58 -9.66 -8.78 12.48
CA SER A 58 -9.58 -8.90 13.94
C SER A 58 -10.88 -8.57 14.67
N GLY A 59 -11.93 -8.17 13.96
CA GLY A 59 -13.24 -7.84 14.56
C GLY A 59 -13.15 -6.77 15.66
N GLY A 60 -12.26 -5.79 15.50
CA GLY A 60 -12.01 -4.72 16.49
C GLY A 60 -10.94 -5.03 17.53
N ASN A 61 -10.30 -6.21 17.51
CA ASN A 61 -9.26 -6.57 18.49
C ASN A 61 -7.82 -6.24 18.03
N TYR A 62 -7.66 -5.64 16.86
CA TYR A 62 -6.35 -5.19 16.41
C TYR A 62 -5.99 -3.87 17.09
N ASP A 63 -4.82 -3.81 17.72
CA ASP A 63 -4.35 -2.58 18.36
C ASP A 63 -3.95 -1.54 17.30
N MET A 64 -4.81 -0.56 17.04
CA MET A 64 -4.62 0.45 16.00
C MET A 64 -3.38 1.34 16.21
N ARG A 65 -2.84 1.41 17.43
CA ARG A 65 -1.54 2.05 17.71
C ARG A 65 -0.38 1.36 16.97
N GLN A 66 -0.57 0.10 16.57
CA GLN A 66 0.43 -0.74 15.91
C GLN A 66 0.32 -0.70 14.38
N ILE A 67 -0.64 0.03 13.78
CA ILE A 67 -0.94 -0.07 12.34
C ILE A 67 0.26 0.27 11.43
N MET A 68 1.19 1.10 11.89
CA MET A 68 2.43 1.47 11.18
C MET A 68 3.66 0.65 11.62
N ASN A 69 3.53 -0.25 12.58
CA ASN A 69 4.69 -0.96 13.09
C ASN A 69 5.17 -2.00 12.08
N GLY A 70 6.49 -2.01 11.88
CA GLY A 70 7.12 -2.89 10.90
C GLY A 70 6.75 -2.55 9.46
N THR A 71 6.48 -1.29 9.12
CA THR A 71 6.14 -0.88 7.74
C THR A 71 7.19 0.02 7.13
N LEU A 72 7.28 -0.02 5.79
CA LEU A 72 8.18 0.85 5.07
C LEU A 72 7.71 2.32 5.12
N MET A 73 6.40 2.56 5.18
CA MET A 73 5.79 3.88 5.37
C MET A 73 6.29 4.55 6.66
N LYS A 74 6.50 3.79 7.74
CA LYS A 74 7.04 4.31 9.00
C LYS A 74 8.54 4.52 8.93
N ASP A 75 9.28 3.53 8.45
CA ASP A 75 10.74 3.50 8.58
C ASP A 75 11.46 4.27 7.46
N ASN A 76 10.91 4.26 6.24
CA ASN A 76 11.51 4.90 5.07
C ASN A 76 10.41 5.43 4.11
N PRO A 77 9.66 6.47 4.53
CA PRO A 77 8.49 6.97 3.81
C PRO A 77 8.78 7.37 2.36
N VAL A 78 9.99 7.86 2.07
CA VAL A 78 10.39 8.28 0.71
C VAL A 78 10.67 7.11 -0.25
N LYS A 79 10.74 5.88 0.27
CA LYS A 79 10.89 4.64 -0.52
C LYS A 79 9.67 3.73 -0.45
N ALA A 80 8.61 4.14 0.23
CA ALA A 80 7.39 3.37 0.38
C ALA A 80 6.35 3.75 -0.67
N VAL A 81 5.94 2.80 -1.50
CA VAL A 81 4.68 2.88 -2.26
C VAL A 81 3.63 2.14 -1.45
N THR A 82 2.69 2.87 -0.87
CA THR A 82 1.67 2.31 0.03
C THR A 82 0.46 1.84 -0.78
N LEU A 83 -0.14 0.73 -0.38
CA LEU A 83 -1.27 0.12 -1.07
C LEU A 83 -2.21 -0.56 -0.07
N VAL A 84 -3.49 -0.62 -0.43
CA VAL A 84 -4.50 -1.42 0.30
C VAL A 84 -4.60 -2.82 -0.29
N GLU A 85 -4.58 -2.94 -1.61
CA GLU A 85 -4.82 -4.17 -2.36
C GLU A 85 -4.05 -4.13 -3.69
N ASN A 86 -3.81 -5.30 -4.29
CA ASN A 86 -3.38 -5.42 -5.68
C ASN A 86 -4.00 -6.69 -6.33
N HIS A 87 -3.55 -6.99 -7.54
CA HIS A 87 -4.02 -8.15 -8.30
C HIS A 87 -3.64 -9.52 -7.70
N ASP A 88 -2.64 -9.61 -6.82
CA ASP A 88 -2.23 -10.87 -6.19
C ASP A 88 -2.97 -11.12 -4.88
N THR A 89 -3.41 -10.06 -4.20
CA THR A 89 -4.03 -10.10 -2.87
C THR A 89 -5.56 -10.14 -2.91
N GLN A 90 -6.17 -9.79 -4.05
CA GLN A 90 -7.62 -9.93 -4.29
C GLN A 90 -8.09 -11.41 -4.20
N PRO A 91 -9.40 -11.68 -4.06
CA PRO A 91 -9.89 -13.02 -3.78
C PRO A 91 -9.46 -14.06 -4.80
N LEU A 92 -9.14 -15.26 -4.31
CA LEU A 92 -8.71 -16.43 -5.09
C LEU A 92 -7.37 -16.30 -5.84
N GLN A 93 -6.60 -15.22 -5.66
CA GLN A 93 -5.30 -15.03 -6.34
C GLN A 93 -4.11 -15.60 -5.55
N ALA A 94 -2.89 -15.46 -6.10
CA ALA A 94 -1.70 -16.18 -5.62
C ALA A 94 -1.28 -15.80 -4.19
N LEU A 95 -1.48 -14.54 -3.80
CA LEU A 95 -1.11 -13.99 -2.50
C LEU A 95 -2.37 -13.53 -1.74
N GLU A 96 -3.49 -14.23 -1.93
CA GLU A 96 -4.80 -13.88 -1.38
C GLU A 96 -4.71 -13.48 0.10
N SER A 97 -4.99 -12.21 0.35
CA SER A 97 -4.97 -11.55 1.67
C SER A 97 -5.86 -10.31 1.62
N THR A 98 -7.07 -10.50 1.08
CA THR A 98 -8.01 -9.42 0.81
C THR A 98 -8.44 -8.72 2.08
N VAL A 99 -8.27 -7.40 2.12
CA VAL A 99 -8.74 -6.54 3.21
C VAL A 99 -10.27 -6.54 3.23
N ASP A 100 -10.90 -6.76 4.38
CA ASP A 100 -12.36 -6.81 4.43
C ASP A 100 -12.99 -5.47 4.05
N TRP A 101 -14.12 -5.58 3.33
CA TRP A 101 -14.84 -4.46 2.73
C TRP A 101 -15.05 -3.27 3.67
N TRP A 102 -15.44 -3.55 4.90
CA TRP A 102 -15.75 -2.53 5.91
C TRP A 102 -14.53 -1.68 6.27
N PHE A 103 -13.32 -2.26 6.16
CA PHE A 103 -12.06 -1.61 6.54
C PHE A 103 -11.38 -0.89 5.36
N LYS A 104 -11.68 -1.26 4.11
CA LYS A 104 -11.05 -0.67 2.92
C LYS A 104 -11.13 0.87 2.88
N PRO A 105 -12.27 1.53 3.15
CA PRO A 105 -12.31 2.99 3.18
C PRO A 105 -11.36 3.61 4.23
N LEU A 106 -11.21 2.97 5.39
CA LEU A 106 -10.29 3.43 6.44
C LEU A 106 -8.83 3.27 6.01
N ALA A 107 -8.48 2.13 5.39
CA ALA A 107 -7.15 1.89 4.85
C ALA A 107 -6.80 2.88 3.73
N TYR A 108 -7.75 3.21 2.84
CA TYR A 108 -7.57 4.23 1.82
C TYR A 108 -7.39 5.62 2.42
N ALA A 109 -8.18 6.01 3.42
CA ALA A 109 -7.99 7.27 4.11
C ALA A 109 -6.59 7.35 4.75
N PHE A 110 -6.12 6.24 5.31
CA PHE A 110 -4.80 6.14 5.94
C PHE A 110 -3.66 6.40 4.95
N ILE A 111 -3.68 5.75 3.77
CA ILE A 111 -2.59 5.94 2.79
C ILE A 111 -2.73 7.25 1.99
N LEU A 112 -3.95 7.77 1.80
CA LEU A 112 -4.19 8.95 0.97
C LEU A 112 -4.06 10.27 1.73
N LEU A 113 -4.39 10.33 3.03
CA LEU A 113 -4.45 11.60 3.75
C LEU A 113 -3.23 11.88 4.62
N ARG A 114 -2.33 10.90 4.74
CA ARG A 114 -1.08 11.04 5.48
C ARG A 114 0.05 11.59 4.63
N GLU A 115 1.03 12.21 5.28
CA GLU A 115 2.22 12.79 4.63
C GLU A 115 3.23 11.72 4.18
N GLU A 116 3.24 10.56 4.82
CA GLU A 116 4.18 9.48 4.53
C GLU A 116 3.79 8.67 3.28
N GLY A 117 4.80 8.26 2.50
CA GLY A 117 4.62 7.31 1.41
C GLY A 117 4.02 7.90 0.11
N TYR A 118 4.07 7.07 -0.92
CA TYR A 118 3.41 7.32 -2.19
C TYR A 118 2.23 6.35 -2.34
N PRO A 119 0.97 6.79 -2.11
CA PRO A 119 -0.19 5.92 -2.20
C PRO A 119 -0.51 5.48 -3.63
N SER A 120 -0.86 4.21 -3.77
CA SER A 120 -1.35 3.55 -4.98
C SER A 120 -2.81 3.11 -4.78
N VAL A 121 -3.70 3.56 -5.66
CA VAL A 121 -5.11 3.15 -5.67
C VAL A 121 -5.30 1.94 -6.57
N PHE A 122 -5.97 0.90 -6.06
CA PHE A 122 -6.20 -0.31 -6.84
C PHE A 122 -7.40 -0.17 -7.77
N TYR A 123 -7.24 -0.60 -9.03
CA TYR A 123 -8.27 -0.49 -10.06
C TYR A 123 -9.59 -1.18 -9.65
N ALA A 124 -9.52 -2.41 -9.15
CA ALA A 124 -10.74 -3.16 -8.82
C ALA A 124 -11.45 -2.61 -7.58
N ASP A 125 -10.74 -1.94 -6.67
CA ASP A 125 -11.38 -1.22 -5.56
C ASP A 125 -12.06 0.06 -6.05
N TYR A 126 -11.47 0.76 -7.03
CA TYR A 126 -12.01 2.00 -7.58
C TYR A 126 -13.21 1.78 -8.51
N TYR A 127 -13.19 0.73 -9.34
CA TYR A 127 -14.23 0.46 -10.34
C TYR A 127 -15.14 -0.72 -10.00
N GLY A 128 -14.77 -1.54 -9.00
CA GLY A 128 -15.31 -2.89 -8.86
C GLY A 128 -14.68 -3.86 -9.87
N ALA A 129 -14.93 -5.16 -9.70
CA ALA A 129 -14.51 -6.20 -10.63
C ALA A 129 -15.40 -7.43 -10.54
N GLN A 130 -15.56 -8.14 -11.65
CA GLN A 130 -16.24 -9.43 -11.71
C GLN A 130 -15.38 -10.42 -12.48
N TYR A 131 -15.16 -11.60 -11.90
CA TYR A 131 -14.37 -12.66 -12.51
C TYR A 131 -14.75 -14.02 -11.95
N SER A 132 -14.39 -15.07 -12.69
CA SER A 132 -14.54 -16.45 -12.24
C SER A 132 -13.15 -17.06 -12.07
N ASP A 133 -12.89 -17.66 -10.93
CA ASP A 133 -11.63 -18.36 -10.66
C ASP A 133 -11.87 -19.52 -9.70
N LYS A 134 -11.08 -20.59 -9.82
CA LYS A 134 -11.17 -21.82 -8.99
C LYS A 134 -12.60 -22.38 -8.84
N GLY A 135 -13.46 -22.18 -9.83
CA GLY A 135 -14.86 -22.64 -9.82
C GLY A 135 -15.85 -21.74 -9.07
N TYR A 136 -15.42 -20.57 -8.61
CA TYR A 136 -16.24 -19.58 -7.91
C TYR A 136 -16.38 -18.30 -8.74
N ASN A 137 -17.51 -17.62 -8.59
CA ASN A 137 -17.71 -16.28 -9.15
C ASN A 137 -17.44 -15.23 -8.07
N ILE A 138 -16.51 -14.33 -8.34
CA ILE A 138 -16.17 -13.20 -7.47
C ILE A 138 -16.82 -11.95 -8.02
N ASN A 139 -17.45 -11.19 -7.11
CA ASN A 139 -17.95 -9.86 -7.37
C ASN A 139 -17.37 -8.89 -6.33
N MET A 140 -16.42 -8.08 -6.77
CA MET A 140 -15.84 -6.99 -5.98
C MET A 140 -16.66 -5.72 -6.23
N ALA A 141 -17.30 -5.22 -5.19
CA ALA A 141 -17.96 -3.93 -5.26
C ALA A 141 -16.92 -2.79 -5.30
N LYS A 142 -17.33 -1.62 -5.79
CA LYS A 142 -16.52 -0.38 -5.72
C LYS A 142 -16.45 0.15 -4.29
N VAL A 143 -15.25 0.25 -3.74
CA VAL A 143 -15.03 0.77 -2.38
C VAL A 143 -15.53 2.22 -2.30
N PRO A 144 -16.36 2.57 -1.31
CA PRO A 144 -16.89 3.92 -1.19
C PRO A 144 -15.79 4.92 -0.83
N TYR A 145 -16.02 6.18 -1.18
CA TYR A 145 -15.22 7.35 -0.79
C TYR A 145 -13.81 7.47 -1.40
N ILE A 146 -13.33 6.54 -2.25
CA ILE A 146 -11.99 6.68 -2.82
C ILE A 146 -11.85 7.97 -3.66
N GLU A 147 -12.89 8.35 -4.42
CA GLU A 147 -12.88 9.59 -5.21
C GLU A 147 -12.78 10.84 -4.33
N GLU A 148 -13.55 10.87 -3.26
CA GLU A 148 -13.57 11.93 -2.25
C GLU A 148 -12.22 12.01 -1.52
N LEU A 149 -11.64 10.87 -1.14
CA LEU A 149 -10.33 10.79 -0.50
C LEU A 149 -9.20 11.24 -1.43
N VAL A 150 -9.25 10.90 -2.72
CA VAL A 150 -8.30 11.39 -3.72
C VAL A 150 -8.43 12.91 -3.89
N THR A 151 -9.66 13.43 -3.89
CA THR A 151 -9.92 14.88 -3.92
C THR A 151 -9.37 15.55 -2.67
N LEU A 152 -9.59 14.96 -1.49
CA LEU A 152 -9.06 15.46 -0.22
C LEU A 152 -7.53 15.48 -0.22
N ARG A 153 -6.88 14.43 -0.72
CA ARG A 153 -5.42 14.40 -0.88
C ARG A 153 -4.93 15.52 -1.77
N LYS A 154 -5.60 15.76 -2.90
CA LYS A 154 -5.21 16.75 -3.91
C LYS A 154 -5.41 18.20 -3.45
N GLU A 155 -6.41 18.47 -2.63
CA GLU A 155 -6.81 19.85 -2.33
C GLU A 155 -6.49 20.25 -0.87
N TYR A 156 -6.37 19.29 0.06
CA TYR A 156 -6.34 19.60 1.51
C TYR A 156 -5.24 18.89 2.32
N ALA A 157 -4.72 17.73 1.90
CA ALA A 157 -3.73 16.97 2.68
C ALA A 157 -2.31 17.55 2.56
N TYR A 158 -2.14 18.81 2.97
CA TYR A 158 -0.89 19.56 2.93
C TYR A 158 -0.57 20.19 4.29
N GLY A 159 0.72 20.44 4.52
CA GLY A 159 1.20 21.11 5.72
C GLY A 159 1.56 20.15 6.86
N LYS A 160 1.68 20.70 8.06
CA LYS A 160 2.17 19.94 9.22
C LYS A 160 1.16 18.87 9.65
N GLN A 161 1.58 17.61 9.62
CA GLN A 161 0.83 16.50 10.21
C GLN A 161 0.98 16.46 11.74
N ASN A 162 -0.10 16.15 12.44
CA ASN A 162 -0.08 15.75 13.86
C ASN A 162 -0.79 14.40 13.97
N SER A 163 -0.10 13.38 14.51
CA SER A 163 -0.64 12.01 14.60
C SER A 163 -1.16 11.71 16.01
N TYR A 164 -2.36 11.13 16.07
CA TYR A 164 -3.02 10.65 17.29
C TYR A 164 -3.31 9.15 17.14
N LEU A 165 -2.26 8.34 17.13
CA LEU A 165 -2.34 6.88 17.16
C LEU A 165 -2.08 6.41 18.61
N ASP A 166 -2.91 6.90 19.54
CA ASP A 166 -2.76 6.76 20.98
C ASP A 166 -3.87 5.93 21.64
N HIS A 167 -4.90 5.54 20.88
CA HIS A 167 -5.96 4.64 21.31
C HIS A 167 -5.90 3.30 20.55
N TRP A 168 -6.33 2.22 21.21
CA TRP A 168 -6.13 0.85 20.74
C TRP A 168 -7.16 0.37 19.72
N ASP A 169 -8.31 1.04 19.59
CA ASP A 169 -9.39 0.72 18.64
C ASP A 169 -9.42 1.67 17.42
#